data_AF-A0A9E3M4C5-F1
#
_entry.id   AF-A0A9E3M4C5-F1
#
_cell.length_a   1.000
_cell.length_b   1.000
_cell.length_c   1.000
_cell.angle_alpha   90.00
_cell.angle_beta   90.00
_cell.angle_gamma   90.00
#
_symmetry.space_group_name_H-M   'P 1'
#
loop_
_entity.id
_entity.type
_entity.pdbx_description
1 polymer ?
#
loop_
_entity_poly.entity_id
_entity_poly.type
_entity_poly.pdbx_seq_one_letter_code
_entity_poly.pdbx_strand_id
1 'polypeptide(L)' 'MKIIIAPDSFKGTFTASEAARAMAGGVRDLLSDAQAVEIPLADGGDGTLDVLLGGT' A
#
# COMPACT_ATOMS: atom_id res chain seq x y z
N MET A 1 6.04 -10.13 -14.01
CA MET A 1 6.10 -10.63 -12.61
C MET A 1 5.03 -9.92 -11.80
N LYS A 2 4.37 -10.57 -10.83
CA LYS A 2 3.34 -9.93 -9.99
C LYS A 2 3.87 -9.70 -8.57
N ILE A 3 3.86 -8.45 -8.11
CA ILE A 3 4.31 -8.06 -6.78
C ILE A 3 3.08 -7.56 -6.00
N ILE A 4 2.80 -8.21 -4.87
CA ILE A 4 1.74 -7.80 -3.95
C ILE A 4 2.37 -6.89 -2.89
N ILE A 5 1.82 -5.69 -2.76
CA ILE A 5 2.28 -4.66 -1.84
C ILE A 5 1.20 -4.51 -0.78
N ALA A 6 1.42 -5.15 0.37
CA ALA A 6 0.45 -5.20 1.45
C ALA A 6 0.99 -4.62 2.78
N PRO A 7 1.33 -3.32 2.82
CA PRO A 7 1.85 -2.69 4.03
C PRO A 7 0.72 -2.30 4.99
N ASP A 8 1.09 -2.17 6.26
CA ASP A 8 0.33 -1.43 7.26
C ASP A 8 0.80 0.03 7.32
N SER A 9 0.07 0.86 8.06
CA SER A 9 0.40 2.26 8.31
C SER A 9 1.75 2.44 9.02
N PHE A 10 2.42 3.54 8.70
CA PHE A 10 3.56 4.04 9.43
C PHE A 10 3.02 5.09 10.40
N LYS A 11 2.70 4.66 11.63
CA LYS A 11 1.97 5.47 12.60
C LYS A 11 2.56 6.88 12.76
N GLY A 12 1.75 7.90 12.45
CA GLY A 12 2.14 9.30 12.51
C GLY A 12 2.99 9.80 11.33
N THR A 13 3.12 9.02 10.26
CA THR A 13 3.90 9.40 9.05
C THR A 13 3.15 9.09 7.76
N PHE A 14 2.79 7.83 7.51
CA PHE A 14 2.05 7.42 6.32
C PHE A 14 0.85 6.55 6.71
N THR A 15 -0.28 6.78 6.05
CA THR A 15 -1.36 5.80 5.97
C THR A 15 -0.88 4.54 5.24
N ALA A 16 -1.57 3.41 5.43
CA ALA A 16 -1.25 2.18 4.71
C ALA A 16 -1.31 2.37 3.18
N SER A 17 -2.28 3.16 2.69
CA SER A 17 -2.44 3.49 1.27
C SER A 17 -1.29 4.34 0.72
N GLU A 18 -0.82 5.33 1.47
CA GLU A 18 0.35 6.14 1.07
C GLU A 18 1.63 5.29 1.01
N ALA A 19 1.82 4.41 2.00
CA ALA A 19 2.94 3.47 2.00
C ALA A 19 2.87 2.52 0.79
N ALA A 20 1.70 1.97 0.49
CA ALA A 20 1.49 1.10 -0.66
C ALA A 20 1.81 1.81 -1.99
N ARG A 21 1.33 3.05 -2.14
CA ARG A 21 1.57 3.87 -3.34
C ARG A 21 3.04 4.20 -3.53
N ALA A 22 3.75 4.55 -2.45
CA ALA A 22 5.19 4.83 -2.50
C ALA A 22 6.01 3.60 -2.90
N MET A 23 5.71 2.43 -2.29
CA MET A 23 6.35 1.17 -2.64
C MET A 23 6.05 0.77 -4.10
N ALA A 24 4.82 0.97 -4.55
CA ALA A 24 4.42 0.66 -5.93
C ALA A 24 5.12 1.57 -6.95
N GLY A 25 5.36 2.84 -6.60
CA GLY A 25 6.22 3.75 -7.38
C GLY A 25 7.61 3.15 -7.59
N GLY A 26 8.30 2.78 -6.51
CA GLY A 26 9.63 2.18 -6.60
C GLY A 26 9.67 0.88 -7.41
N VAL A 27 8.62 0.04 -7.31
CA VAL A 27 8.50 -1.16 -8.14
C VAL A 27 8.38 -0.80 -9.62
N ARG A 28 7.51 0.15 -9.98
CA ARG A 28 7.31 0.56 -11.38
C ARG A 28 8.54 1.23 -11.97
N ASP A 29 9.29 1.97 -11.15
CA ASP A 29 10.52 2.66 -11.57
C ASP A 29 11.65 1.68 -11.92
N LEU A 30 11.80 0.59 -11.15
CA LEU A 30 12.89 -0.38 -11.34
C LEU A 30 12.49 -1.56 -12.24
N LEU A 31 11.22 -1.96 -12.20
CA LEU A 31 10.69 -3.16 -12.83
C LEU A 31 9.48 -2.79 -13.69
N SER A 32 9.72 -2.12 -14.82
CA SER A 32 8.66 -1.60 -15.70
C SER A 32 7.63 -2.63 -16.16
N ASP A 33 8.02 -3.90 -16.26
CA ASP A 33 7.15 -5.02 -16.69
C ASP A 33 6.51 -5.78 -15.50
N ALA A 34 6.74 -5.32 -14.26
CA ALA A 34 6.12 -5.89 -13.08
C ALA A 34 4.74 -5.27 -12.84
N GLN A 35 3.77 -6.13 -12.51
CA GLN A 35 2.47 -5.70 -12.01
C GLN A 35 2.60 -5.43 -10.50
N ALA A 36 2.55 -4.16 -10.10
CA ALA A 36 2.46 -3.75 -8.70
C ALA A 36 0.98 -3.69 -8.27
N VAL A 37 0.58 -4.57 -7.36
CA VAL A 37 -0.79 -4.64 -6.82
C VAL A 37 -0.78 -4.15 -5.39
N GLU A 38 -1.44 -3.02 -5.15
CA GLU A 38 -1.54 -2.35 -3.85
C GLU A 38 -2.72 -2.96 -3.07
N ILE A 39 -2.45 -3.49 -1.88
CA ILE A 39 -3.42 -4.06 -0.94
C ILE A 39 -3.10 -3.54 0.47
N PRO A 40 -3.31 -2.24 0.76
CA PRO A 40 -3.04 -1.69 2.08
C PRO A 40 -3.80 -2.51 3.15
N LEU A 41 -3.19 -2.67 4.33
CA LEU A 41 -3.69 -3.48 5.43
C LEU A 41 -3.91 -2.62 6.68
N ALA A 42 -4.73 -3.15 7.59
CA ALA A 42 -4.90 -2.65 8.94
C ALA A 42 -5.27 -3.82 9.87
N ASP A 43 -4.97 -3.69 11.16
CA ASP A 43 -5.11 -4.75 12.17
C ASP A 43 -6.37 -4.61 13.07
N GLY A 44 -7.24 -3.64 12.78
CA GLY A 44 -8.39 -3.28 13.61
C GLY A 44 -8.23 -1.97 14.37
N GLY A 45 -7.04 -1.35 14.32
CA GLY A 45 -6.79 -0.02 14.87
C GLY A 45 -7.22 1.14 13.96
N ASP A 46 -6.66 2.31 14.22
CA ASP A 46 -6.88 3.52 13.43
C ASP A 46 -6.52 3.30 11.96
N GLY A 47 -7.36 3.79 11.04
CA GLY A 47 -7.18 3.59 9.59
C GLY A 47 -7.77 2.28 9.04
N THR A 48 -8.31 1.39 9.88
CA THR A 48 -8.97 0.15 9.42
C THR A 48 -10.15 0.41 8.49
N LEU A 49 -10.98 1.41 8.80
CA LEU A 49 -12.11 1.77 7.94
C LEU A 49 -11.64 2.25 6.56
N ASP A 50 -10.60 3.08 6.51
CA ASP A 50 -10.06 3.62 5.27
C ASP A 50 -9.53 2.50 4.36
N VAL A 51 -8.84 1.52 4.95
CA VAL A 51 -8.36 0.33 4.26
C VAL A 51 -9.52 -0.52 3.72
N LEU A 52 -10.56 -0.76 4.53
CA LEU A 52 -11.73 -1.54 4.12
C LEU A 52 -12.54 -0.87 3.01
N LEU A 53 -12.57 0.46 2.98
CA LEU A 53 -13.22 1.24 1.93
C LEU A 53 -12.36 1.36 0.65
N GLY A 54 -11.17 0.76 0.64
CA GLY A 54 -10.30 0.70 -0.52
C GLY A 54 -9.35 1.89 -0.68
N GLY A 55 -9.22 2.75 0.34
CA GLY A 55 -8.29 3.88 0.36
C GLY A 55 -8.49 4.85 -0.81
N THR A 56 -9.28 5.91 -0.62
CA THR A 56 -9.50 6.97 -1.62
C THR A 56 -8.22 7.61 -2.14
#